data_AF-A0A972DJ94-F1
#
_entry.id   AF-A0A972DJ94-F1
#
_cell.length_a   1.000
_cell.length_b   1.000
_cell.length_c   1.000
_cell.angle_alpha   90.00
_cell.angle_beta   90.00
_cell.angle_gamma   90.00
#
_symmetry.space_group_name_H-M   'P 1'
#
loop_
_entity.id
_entity.type
_entity.pdbx_description
1 polymer ?
#
loop_
_entity_poly.entity_id
_entity_poly.type
_entity_poly.pdbx_seq_one_letter_code
_entity_poly.pdbx_strand_id
1 'polypeptide(L)' 'MKWTGINELREKYLSFFETKGHLRMPSFSLVPENDPSILLINAGMT' A
#
# COMPACT_ATOMS: atom_id res chain seq x y z
N MET A 1 -2.77 22.87 14.19
CA MET A 1 -2.69 21.74 13.23
C MET A 1 -2.30 20.51 14.02
N LYS A 2 -3.02 19.38 13.90
CA LYS A 2 -2.69 18.16 14.65
C LYS A 2 -1.67 17.35 13.86
N TRP A 3 -0.49 17.14 14.44
CA TRP A 3 0.51 16.23 13.87
C TRP A 3 -0.03 14.79 13.93
N THR A 4 0.09 14.08 12.82
CA THR A 4 -0.34 12.67 12.70
C THR A 4 0.89 11.83 12.37
N GLY A 5 1.08 10.72 13.07
CA GLY A 5 2.19 9.80 12.80
C GLY A 5 2.00 9.09 11.44
N ILE A 6 3.10 8.69 10.79
CA ILE A 6 3.05 8.03 9.48
C ILE A 6 2.19 6.76 9.51
N ASN A 7 2.34 5.95 10.56
CA ASN A 7 1.54 4.72 10.71
C ASN A 7 0.07 5.01 10.98
N GLU A 8 -0.24 6.07 11.73
CA GLU A 8 -1.63 6.50 11.99
C GLU A 8 -2.28 7.03 10.71
N LEU A 9 -1.54 7.79 9.89
CA LEU A 9 -2.02 8.27 8.59
C LEU A 9 -2.29 7.11 7.63
N ARG A 10 -1.38 6.14 7.56
CA ARG A 10 -1.55 4.91 6.77
C ARG A 10 -2.82 4.17 7.19
N GLU A 11 -3.02 3.97 8.49
CA GLU A 11 -4.19 3.26 9.00
C GLU A 11 -5.48 4.00 8.63
N LYS A 12 -5.54 5.32 8.86
CA LYS A 12 -6.71 6.14 8.48
C LYS A 12 -7.08 6.02 7.00
N TYR A 13 -6.09 6.00 6.12
CA TYR A 13 -6.30 5.83 4.68
C TYR A 13 -6.87 4.44 4.35
N LEU A 14 -6.26 3.39 4.90
CA LEU A 14 -6.69 2.00 4.66
C LEU A 14 -8.10 1.76 5.21
N SER A 15 -8.37 2.14 6.46
CA SER A 15 -9.68 1.98 7.08
C SER A 15 -10.77 2.72 6.31
N PHE A 16 -10.48 3.92 5.76
CA PHE A 16 -11.46 4.66 4.97
C PHE A 16 -11.93 3.85 3.75
N PHE A 17 -11.01 3.26 2.98
CA PHE A 17 -11.38 2.47 1.80
C PHE A 17 -12.00 1.11 2.17
N GLU A 18 -11.60 0.49 3.29
CA GLU A 18 -12.27 -0.70 3.83
C GLU A 18 -13.75 -0.43 4.12
N THR A 19 -14.10 0.73 4.70
CA THR A 19 -15.52 1.10 4.92
C THR A 19 -16.32 1.28 3.64
N LYS A 20 -15.63 1.46 2.49
CA LYS A 20 -16.22 1.53 1.15
C LYS A 20 -16.24 0.17 0.44
N GLY A 21 -15.89 -0.91 1.13
CA GLY A 21 -15.89 -2.27 0.59
C GLY A 21 -14.63 -2.64 -0.20
N HIS A 22 -13.54 -1.86 -0.12
CA HIS A 22 -12.28 -2.22 -0.76
C HIS A 22 -11.54 -3.26 0.09
N LEU A 23 -10.96 -4.27 -0.57
CA LEU A 23 -10.14 -5.27 0.11
C LEU A 23 -8.80 -4.66 0.52
N ARG A 24 -8.46 -4.77 1.80
CA ARG A 24 -7.13 -4.43 2.31
C ARG A 24 -6.16 -5.57 2.06
N MET A 25 -5.00 -5.25 1.50
CA MET A 25 -3.91 -6.19 1.28
C MET A 25 -2.59 -5.65 1.87
N PRO A 26 -1.69 -6.54 2.32
CA PRO A 26 -0.34 -6.13 2.71
C PRO A 26 0.45 -5.65 1.49
N SER A 27 1.51 -4.87 1.74
CA SER A 27 2.48 -4.52 0.71
C SER A 27 3.19 -5.77 0.19
N PHE A 28 3.38 -5.82 -1.13
CA PHE A 28 4.17 -6.84 -1.80
C PHE A 28 5.68 -6.63 -1.59
N SER A 29 6.47 -7.65 -1.94
CA SER A 29 7.93 -7.59 -1.94
C SER A 29 8.42 -6.44 -2.82
N LEU A 30 9.50 -5.76 -2.41
CA LEU A 30 10.14 -4.76 -3.27
C LEU A 30 10.76 -5.40 -4.54
N VAL A 31 11.19 -6.65 -4.42
CA VAL A 31 11.73 -7.45 -5.53
C VAL A 31 10.55 -8.20 -6.18
N PRO A 32 10.32 -8.01 -7.49
CA PRO A 32 9.22 -8.65 -8.20
C PRO A 32 9.38 -10.16 -8.26
N GLU A 33 8.25 -10.87 -8.18
CA GLU A 33 8.21 -12.33 -8.33
C GLU A 33 7.75 -12.67 -9.75
N ASN A 34 8.55 -13.46 -10.47
CA ASN A 34 8.22 -13.96 -11.82
C ASN A 34 8.01 -12.88 -12.91
N ASP A 35 8.44 -11.64 -12.68
CA ASP A 35 8.47 -10.60 -13.72
C ASP A 35 9.91 -10.20 -14.07
N PRO A 36 10.47 -10.73 -15.18
CA PRO A 36 11.83 -10.39 -15.61
C PRO A 36 11.91 -9.03 -16.33
N SER A 37 10.79 -8.34 -16.58
CA SER A 37 10.76 -7.08 -17.32
C SER A 37 11.12 -5.86 -16.46
N ILE A 38 11.04 -6.00 -15.14
CA ILE A 38 11.28 -4.92 -14.16
C ILE A 38 12.28 -5.36 -13.09
N LEU A 39 13.04 -4.39 -12.57
CA LEU A 39 14.03 -4.64 -11.53
C LEU A 39 13.44 -4.57 -10.11
N LEU A 40 12.52 -3.63 -9.86
CA LEU A 40 11.89 -3.39 -8.55
C LEU A 40 10.42 -2.97 -8.76
N ILE A 41 9.55 -3.29 -7.79
CA ILE A 41 8.17 -2.79 -7.77
C ILE A 41 8.20 -1.27 -7.58
N ASN A 42 7.74 -0.54 -8.60
CA ASN A 42 7.78 0.92 -8.66
C ASN A 42 6.46 1.62 -8.28
N ALA A 43 5.35 0.88 -8.28
CA ALA A 43 4.01 1.39 -7.99
C ALA A 43 3.15 0.28 -7.36
N GLY A 44 2.09 0.66 -6.65
CA GLY A 44 1.15 -0.31 -6.06
C GLY A 44 0.23 -1.03 -7.05
N MET A 45 0.36 -0.76 -8.35
CA MET A 45 -0.38 -1.42 -9.43
C MET A 45 0.39 -2.60 -10.05
N THR A 46 1.72 -2.53 -9.97
CA THR A 46 2.67 -3.46 -10.58
C THR A 46 2.67 -4.78 -9.84
#